data_AF-A0A1E7JHJ9-F1
#
_entry.id   AF-A0A1E7JHJ9-F1
#
_cell.length_a   1.000
_cell.length_b   1.000
_cell.length_c   1.000
_cell.angle_alpha   90.00
_cell.angle_beta   90.00
_cell.angle_gamma   90.00
#
_symmetry.space_group_name_H-M   'P 1'
#
loop_
_entity.id
_entity.type
_entity.pdbx_description
1 polymer ?
#
loop_
_entity_poly.entity_id
_entity_poly.type
_entity_poly.pdbx_seq_one_letter_code
_entity_poly.pdbx_strand_id
1 'polypeptide(L)'
;MKKLVDAVQAALAAEHATVYGYGVVGGRIGSSRQDEARSAYDVHRSRRDALRREVRDLGGEPEPAAAAYALPFAVPDSAAAVRLAAELEDRLAGVYGDLVRVSEGARRREAASALSEAAVRSARWRGSSVAFPGLSERSASDGPAPSGSPANGETSGSL
;
A
#
# COMPACT_ATOMS: atom_id res chain seq x y z
N MET A 1 22.62 5.87 -19.66
CA MET A 1 22.17 7.20 -19.18
C MET A 1 20.74 7.51 -19.60
N LYS A 2 20.44 7.73 -20.90
CA LYS A 2 19.11 8.16 -21.37
C LYS A 2 17.96 7.28 -20.87
N LYS A 3 18.07 5.95 -21.04
CA LYS A 3 17.09 4.98 -20.54
C LYS A 3 16.82 5.06 -19.03
N LEU A 4 17.82 5.46 -18.24
CA LEU A 4 17.64 5.61 -16.79
C LEU A 4 16.87 6.89 -16.48
N VAL A 5 17.23 8.02 -17.10
CA VAL A 5 16.50 9.28 -16.94
C VAL A 5 15.04 9.12 -17.37
N ASP A 6 14.78 8.46 -18.50
CA ASP A 6 13.43 8.19 -19.00
C ASP A 6 12.62 7.35 -17.98
N ALA A 7 13.24 6.35 -17.34
CA ALA A 7 12.58 5.53 -16.32
C ALA A 7 12.32 6.29 -15.01
N VAL A 8 13.25 7.13 -14.56
CA VAL A 8 13.05 7.98 -13.37
C VAL A 8 11.95 9.02 -13.63
N GLN A 9 11.89 9.59 -14.83
CA GLN A 9 10.79 10.49 -15.24
C GLN A 9 9.45 9.75 -15.29
N ALA A 10 9.41 8.52 -15.81
CA ALA A 10 8.21 7.70 -15.79
C ALA A 10 7.73 7.41 -14.36
N ALA A 11 8.65 7.10 -13.44
CA ALA A 11 8.35 6.96 -12.02
C ALA A 11 7.83 8.27 -11.40
N LEU A 12 8.43 9.41 -11.75
CA LEU A 12 7.98 10.72 -11.27
C LEU A 12 6.57 11.06 -11.77
N ALA A 13 6.28 10.81 -13.05
CA ALA A 13 4.97 11.02 -13.62
C ALA A 13 3.91 10.12 -12.96
N ALA A 14 4.25 8.85 -12.70
CA ALA A 14 3.38 7.93 -11.99
C ALA A 14 3.12 8.38 -10.55
N GLU A 15 4.15 8.86 -9.83
CA GLU A 15 3.98 9.41 -8.48
C GLU A 15 3.13 10.70 -8.47
N HIS A 16 3.23 11.56 -9.48
CA HIS A 16 2.31 12.69 -9.61
C HIS A 16 0.84 12.26 -9.71
N ALA A 17 0.56 11.28 -10.58
CA ALA A 17 -0.78 10.73 -10.75
C ALA A 17 -1.28 10.06 -9.46
N THR A 18 -0.42 9.34 -8.75
CA THR A 18 -0.76 8.66 -7.50
C THR A 18 -1.02 9.65 -6.36
N VAL A 19 -0.23 10.71 -6.22
CA VAL A 19 -0.52 11.79 -5.26
C VAL A 19 -1.88 12.43 -5.54
N TYR A 20 -2.20 12.71 -6.81
CA TYR A 20 -3.52 13.22 -7.20
C TYR A 20 -4.64 12.22 -6.84
N GLY A 21 -4.44 10.94 -7.19
CA GLY A 21 -5.39 9.87 -6.92
C GLY A 21 -5.66 9.66 -5.43
N TYR A 22 -4.64 9.73 -4.57
CA TYR A 22 -4.82 9.66 -3.12
C TYR A 22 -5.58 10.85 -2.53
N GLY A 23 -5.53 12.01 -3.18
CA GLY A 23 -6.43 13.13 -2.83
C GLY A 23 -7.90 12.77 -3.06
N VAL A 24 -8.20 12.08 -4.16
CA VAL A 24 -9.56 11.57 -4.45
C VAL A 24 -9.95 10.46 -3.46
N VAL A 25 -9.03 9.53 -3.15
CA VAL A 25 -9.24 8.48 -2.16
C VAL A 25 -9.59 9.11 -0.80
N GLY A 26 -8.79 10.04 -0.31
CA GLY A 26 -9.01 10.71 0.98
C GLY A 26 -10.37 11.42 1.06
N GLY A 27 -10.87 11.98 -0.05
CA GLY A 27 -12.17 12.63 -0.11
C GLY A 27 -13.38 11.69 -0.17
N ARG A 28 -13.17 10.39 -0.39
CA ARG A 28 -14.25 9.39 -0.57
C ARG A 28 -14.17 8.22 0.40
N ILE A 29 -13.02 7.99 1.03
CA ILE A 29 -12.79 6.89 1.95
C ILE A 29 -13.53 7.10 3.29
N GLY A 30 -14.05 6.03 3.87
CA GLY A 30 -14.65 6.03 5.20
C GLY A 30 -13.67 6.44 6.30
N SER A 31 -14.18 6.99 7.40
CA SER A 31 -13.39 7.53 8.51
C SER A 31 -12.39 6.55 9.11
N SER A 32 -12.74 5.26 9.20
CA SER A 32 -11.88 4.21 9.75
C SER A 32 -10.57 3.99 8.97
N ARG A 33 -10.47 4.46 7.73
CA ARG A 33 -9.29 4.33 6.87
C ARG A 33 -8.67 5.67 6.45
N GLN A 34 -9.13 6.79 7.02
CA GLN A 34 -8.61 8.11 6.68
C GLN A 34 -7.12 8.27 7.03
N ASP A 35 -6.69 7.76 8.19
CA ASP A 35 -5.28 7.83 8.59
C ASP A 35 -4.38 6.98 7.67
N GLU A 36 -4.88 5.82 7.22
CA GLU A 36 -4.19 4.97 6.26
C GLU A 36 -4.03 5.68 4.90
N ALA A 37 -5.09 6.32 4.40
CA ALA A 37 -5.05 7.10 3.17
C ALA A 37 -4.12 8.32 3.28
N ARG A 38 -4.14 9.03 4.41
CA ARG A 38 -3.26 10.17 4.67
C ARG A 38 -1.79 9.76 4.74
N SER A 39 -1.49 8.70 5.48
CA SER A 39 -0.13 8.17 5.56
C SER A 39 0.41 7.76 4.19
N ALA A 40 -0.41 7.09 3.37
CA ALA A 40 -0.03 6.75 2.01
C ALA A 40 0.20 8.00 1.14
N TYR A 41 -0.69 8.99 1.20
CA TYR A 41 -0.52 10.28 0.51
C TYR A 41 0.82 10.95 0.85
N ASP A 42 1.20 10.99 2.13
CA ASP A 42 2.45 11.59 2.58
C ASP A 42 3.68 10.82 2.07
N VAL A 43 3.61 9.47 2.03
CA VAL A 43 4.66 8.62 1.45
C VAL A 43 4.87 8.96 -0.03
N HIS A 44 3.81 9.06 -0.83
CA HIS A 44 3.92 9.39 -2.25
C HIS A 44 4.45 10.80 -2.50
N ARG A 45 4.08 11.77 -1.66
CA ARG A 45 4.67 13.12 -1.76
C ARG A 45 6.17 13.11 -1.51
N SER A 46 6.62 12.38 -0.48
CA SER A 46 8.04 12.23 -0.17
C SER A 46 8.80 11.57 -1.34
N ARG A 47 8.25 10.49 -1.91
CA ARG A 47 8.83 9.78 -3.07
C ARG A 47 8.90 10.64 -4.32
N ARG A 48 7.81 11.34 -4.65
CA ARG A 48 7.81 12.33 -5.74
C ARG A 48 8.94 13.33 -5.57
N ASP A 49 9.09 13.90 -4.39
CA ASP A 49 10.11 14.90 -4.13
C ASP A 49 11.53 14.31 -4.21
N ALA A 50 11.72 13.03 -3.84
CA ALA A 50 12.96 12.30 -4.04
C ALA A 50 13.28 12.08 -5.53
N LEU A 51 12.31 11.60 -6.31
CA LEU A 51 12.50 11.41 -7.76
C LEU A 51 12.78 12.73 -8.49
N ARG A 52 12.17 13.85 -8.07
CA ARG A 52 12.49 15.17 -8.61
C ARG A 52 13.95 15.56 -8.38
N ARG A 53 14.52 15.23 -7.22
CA ARG A 53 15.95 15.45 -6.96
C ARG A 53 16.80 14.53 -7.82
N GLU A 54 16.42 13.26 -7.92
CA GLU A 54 17.14 12.27 -8.70
C GLU A 54 17.21 12.61 -10.20
N VAL A 55 16.12 13.12 -10.80
CA VAL A 55 16.15 13.59 -12.19
C VAL A 55 17.18 14.70 -12.38
N ARG A 56 17.26 15.65 -11.43
CA ARG A 56 18.26 16.74 -11.45
C ARG A 56 19.68 16.23 -11.29
N ASP A 57 19.89 15.27 -10.37
CA ASP A 57 21.20 14.66 -10.13
C ASP A 57 21.71 13.89 -11.36
N LEU A 58 20.79 13.39 -12.19
CA LEU A 58 21.09 12.77 -13.48
C LEU A 58 21.23 13.78 -14.64
N GLY A 59 21.14 15.08 -14.36
CA GLY A 59 21.27 16.17 -15.34
C GLY A 59 20.01 16.45 -16.17
N GLY A 60 18.84 15.92 -15.77
CA GLY A 60 17.55 16.18 -16.39
C GLY A 60 16.76 17.29 -15.69
N GLU A 61 15.73 17.80 -16.36
CA GLU A 61 14.73 18.70 -15.75
C GLU A 61 13.48 17.89 -15.35
N PRO A 62 13.10 17.87 -14.05
CA PRO A 62 11.93 17.11 -13.59
C PRO A 62 10.65 17.62 -14.23
N GLU A 63 9.86 16.73 -14.82
CA GLU A 63 8.58 17.11 -15.41
C GLU A 63 7.62 17.63 -14.31
N PRO A 64 6.89 18.73 -14.56
CA PRO A 64 5.91 19.23 -13.60
C PRO A 64 4.67 18.33 -13.57
N ALA A 65 3.96 18.34 -12.44
CA ALA A 65 2.66 17.68 -12.36
C ALA A 65 1.64 18.36 -13.29
N ALA A 66 0.83 17.58 -13.99
CA ALA A 66 -0.37 18.08 -14.66
C ALA A 66 -1.40 18.64 -13.65
N ALA A 67 -2.27 19.52 -14.12
CA ALA A 67 -3.33 20.11 -13.29
C ALA A 67 -4.38 19.07 -12.83
N ALA A 68 -4.60 18.02 -13.61
CA ALA A 68 -5.50 16.91 -13.30
C ALA A 68 -5.06 15.63 -14.04
N TYR A 69 -5.51 14.49 -13.52
CA TYR A 69 -5.25 13.17 -14.10
C TYR A 69 -6.56 12.42 -14.31
N ALA A 70 -6.66 11.67 -15.41
CA ALA A 70 -7.79 10.78 -15.64
C ALA A 70 -7.74 9.62 -14.63
N LEU A 71 -8.86 9.38 -13.95
CA LEU A 71 -9.01 8.22 -13.09
C LEU A 71 -9.34 6.98 -13.93
N PRO A 72 -8.89 5.79 -13.52
CA PRO A 72 -9.15 4.55 -14.25
C PRO A 72 -10.64 4.17 -14.27
N PHE A 73 -11.43 4.68 -13.33
CA PHE A 73 -12.87 4.50 -13.23
C PHE A 73 -13.46 5.58 -12.31
N ALA A 74 -14.80 5.70 -12.32
CA ALA A 74 -15.51 6.59 -11.41
C ALA A 74 -15.42 6.12 -9.94
N VAL A 75 -15.28 7.07 -9.01
CA VAL A 75 -15.09 6.80 -7.58
C VAL A 75 -16.24 7.38 -6.73
N PRO A 76 -17.48 6.91 -6.88
CA PRO A 76 -18.64 7.54 -6.23
C PRO A 76 -18.67 7.34 -4.71
N ASP A 77 -18.01 6.30 -4.19
CA ASP A 77 -18.13 5.86 -2.80
C ASP A 77 -16.81 5.34 -2.22
N SER A 78 -16.83 4.99 -0.93
CA SER A 78 -15.66 4.47 -0.21
C SER A 78 -15.16 3.13 -0.76
N ALA A 79 -16.03 2.27 -1.29
CA ALA A 79 -15.60 0.99 -1.85
C ALA A 79 -14.83 1.20 -3.15
N ALA A 80 -15.28 2.13 -3.99
CA ALA A 80 -14.55 2.57 -5.17
C ALA A 80 -13.23 3.25 -4.80
N ALA A 81 -13.17 4.00 -3.70
CA ALA A 81 -11.93 4.63 -3.23
C ALA A 81 -10.88 3.58 -2.83
N VAL A 82 -11.29 2.51 -2.15
CA VAL A 82 -10.42 1.37 -1.84
C VAL A 82 -9.88 0.70 -3.11
N ARG A 83 -10.76 0.46 -4.10
CA ARG A 83 -10.33 -0.10 -5.39
C ARG A 83 -9.37 0.84 -6.11
N LEU A 84 -9.60 2.15 -6.08
CA LEU A 84 -8.71 3.14 -6.69
C LEU A 84 -7.33 3.09 -6.03
N ALA A 85 -7.27 3.11 -4.69
CA ALA A 85 -6.00 3.04 -3.98
C ALA A 85 -5.21 1.76 -4.36
N ALA A 86 -5.86 0.60 -4.38
CA ALA A 86 -5.23 -0.64 -4.82
C ALA A 86 -4.71 -0.59 -6.26
N GLU A 87 -5.48 0.00 -7.18
CA GLU A 87 -5.09 0.14 -8.60
C GLU A 87 -3.89 1.08 -8.78
N LEU A 88 -3.87 2.21 -8.04
CA LEU A 88 -2.75 3.15 -8.09
C LEU A 88 -1.45 2.50 -7.63
N GLU A 89 -1.48 1.81 -6.49
CA GLU A 89 -0.32 1.10 -5.96
C GLU A 89 0.18 0.00 -6.89
N ASP A 90 -0.73 -0.76 -7.51
CA ASP A 90 -0.38 -1.84 -8.43
C ASP A 90 0.34 -1.31 -9.68
N ARG A 91 -0.20 -0.24 -10.28
CA ARG A 91 0.45 0.44 -11.41
C ARG A 91 1.81 1.01 -11.03
N LEU A 92 1.90 1.60 -9.84
CA LEU A 92 3.16 2.16 -9.33
C LEU A 92 4.23 1.08 -9.13
N ALA A 93 3.84 -0.10 -8.63
CA ALA A 93 4.74 -1.24 -8.51
C ALA A 93 5.29 -1.69 -9.89
N GLY A 94 4.45 -1.69 -10.93
CA GLY A 94 4.88 -1.94 -12.31
C GLY A 94 5.95 -0.96 -12.80
N VAL A 95 5.71 0.34 -12.61
CA VAL A 95 6.66 1.40 -13.02
C VAL A 95 7.98 1.30 -12.24
N TYR A 96 7.93 0.99 -10.94
CA TYR A 96 9.15 0.73 -10.20
C TYR A 96 9.87 -0.55 -10.64
N GLY A 97 9.15 -1.56 -11.15
CA GLY A 97 9.74 -2.74 -11.78
C GLY A 97 10.58 -2.41 -13.01
N ASP A 98 10.08 -1.50 -13.85
CA ASP A 98 10.83 -0.97 -14.99
C ASP A 98 12.08 -0.20 -14.54
N LEU A 99 11.98 0.60 -13.47
CA LEU A 99 13.12 1.31 -12.90
C LEU A 99 14.18 0.35 -12.33
N VAL A 100 13.76 -0.72 -11.64
CA VAL A 100 14.66 -1.78 -11.14
C VAL A 100 15.44 -2.42 -12.29
N ARG A 101 14.76 -2.69 -13.40
CA ARG A 101 15.35 -3.34 -14.59
C ARG A 101 16.52 -2.53 -15.18
N VAL A 102 16.44 -1.20 -15.15
CA VAL A 102 17.44 -0.31 -15.76
C VAL A 102 18.42 0.32 -14.76
N SER A 103 18.24 0.10 -13.47
CA SER A 103 19.08 0.66 -12.40
C SER A 103 20.16 -0.31 -11.93
N GLU A 104 21.16 0.15 -11.19
CA GLU A 104 22.21 -0.68 -10.56
C GLU A 104 22.52 -0.19 -9.13
N GLY A 105 23.28 -0.98 -8.37
CA GLY A 105 23.78 -0.59 -7.05
C GLY A 105 22.70 -0.14 -6.06
N ALA A 106 22.92 1.00 -5.40
CA ALA A 106 22.00 1.57 -4.42
C ALA A 106 20.62 1.91 -5.02
N ARG A 107 20.60 2.53 -6.20
CA ARG A 107 19.37 2.90 -6.91
C ARG A 107 18.48 1.70 -7.22
N ARG A 108 19.07 0.57 -7.65
CA ARG A 108 18.29 -0.66 -7.88
C ARG A 108 17.62 -1.15 -6.59
N ARG A 109 18.32 -1.06 -5.46
CA ARG A 109 17.75 -1.45 -4.15
C ARG A 109 16.64 -0.51 -3.70
N GLU A 110 16.82 0.79 -3.89
CA GLU A 110 15.79 1.80 -3.59
C GLU A 110 14.54 1.59 -4.44
N ALA A 111 14.69 1.39 -5.76
CA ALA A 111 13.59 1.08 -6.66
C ALA A 111 12.88 -0.23 -6.28
N ALA A 112 13.64 -1.26 -5.86
CA ALA A 112 13.07 -2.53 -5.40
C ALA A 112 12.31 -2.41 -4.07
N SER A 113 12.78 -1.57 -3.15
CA SER A 113 12.04 -1.22 -1.92
C SER A 113 10.74 -0.51 -2.27
N ALA A 114 10.81 0.49 -3.16
CA ALA A 114 9.65 1.25 -3.58
C ALA A 114 8.58 0.37 -4.25
N LEU A 115 9.01 -0.54 -5.13
CA LEU A 115 8.19 -1.59 -5.74
C LEU A 115 7.52 -2.44 -4.67
N SER A 116 8.29 -3.00 -3.73
CA SER A 116 7.79 -3.93 -2.72
C SER A 116 6.77 -3.26 -1.80
N GLU A 117 7.07 -2.05 -1.36
CA GLU A 117 6.17 -1.24 -0.54
C GLU A 117 4.85 -0.90 -1.27
N ALA A 118 4.91 -0.57 -2.56
CA ALA A 118 3.72 -0.32 -3.38
C ALA A 118 2.89 -1.60 -3.53
N ALA A 119 3.51 -2.72 -3.89
CA ALA A 119 2.84 -4.01 -4.04
C ALA A 119 2.17 -4.47 -2.72
N VAL A 120 2.85 -4.33 -1.59
CA VAL A 120 2.30 -4.62 -0.26
C VAL A 120 1.11 -3.72 0.06
N ARG A 121 1.19 -2.43 -0.28
CA ARG A 121 0.09 -1.49 -0.06
C ARG A 121 -1.11 -1.78 -0.96
N SER A 122 -0.90 -2.17 -2.21
CA SER A 122 -1.95 -2.67 -3.11
C SER A 122 -2.71 -3.83 -2.48
N ALA A 123 -1.98 -4.86 -2.02
CA ALA A 123 -2.58 -6.02 -1.36
C ALA A 123 -3.34 -5.63 -0.09
N ARG A 124 -2.79 -4.73 0.73
CA ARG A 124 -3.42 -4.21 1.95
C ARG A 124 -4.71 -3.45 1.65
N TRP A 125 -4.77 -2.65 0.59
CA TRP A 125 -6.01 -1.98 0.18
C TRP A 125 -7.09 -2.97 -0.21
N ARG A 126 -6.74 -4.02 -0.96
CA ARG A 126 -7.66 -5.09 -1.38
C ARG A 126 -8.23 -5.90 -0.21
N GLY A 127 -7.56 -5.89 0.94
CA GLY A 127 -8.07 -6.52 2.17
C GLY A 127 -7.98 -8.05 2.17
N SER A 128 -7.21 -8.65 1.27
CA SER A 128 -7.07 -10.11 1.17
C SER A 128 -5.60 -10.54 1.30
N SER A 129 -5.25 -11.17 2.43
CA SER A 129 -4.48 -12.41 2.32
C SER A 129 -5.50 -13.52 2.20
N VAL A 130 -5.47 -14.29 1.11
CA VAL A 130 -6.13 -15.59 1.16
C VAL A 130 -5.38 -16.39 2.23
N ALA A 131 -6.11 -16.95 3.19
CA ALA A 131 -5.52 -17.97 4.06
C ALA A 131 -4.92 -19.03 3.12
N PHE A 132 -3.66 -19.42 3.37
CA PHE A 132 -3.07 -20.54 2.65
C PHE A 132 -4.05 -21.72 2.72
N PRO A 133 -4.32 -22.41 1.59
CA PRO A 133 -5.14 -23.62 1.61
C PRO A 133 -4.65 -24.57 2.71
N GLY A 134 -5.56 -25.00 3.60
CA GLY A 134 -5.25 -25.90 4.73
C GLY A 134 -5.02 -25.23 6.10
N LEU A 135 -4.89 -23.89 6.20
CA LEU A 135 -4.80 -23.22 7.52
C LEU A 135 -6.18 -23.04 8.19
N SER A 136 -7.22 -22.78 7.40
CA SER A 136 -8.60 -22.61 7.90
C SER A 136 -9.16 -23.89 8.51
N GLU A 137 -8.70 -25.06 8.06
CA GLU A 137 -9.14 -26.38 8.55
C GLU A 137 -8.55 -26.71 9.93
N ARG A 138 -7.31 -26.28 10.22
CA ARG A 138 -6.64 -26.54 11.51
C ARG A 138 -7.22 -25.68 12.65
N SER A 139 -7.77 -24.51 12.34
CA SER A 139 -8.45 -23.66 13.32
C SER A 139 -9.80 -24.22 13.77
N ALA A 140 -10.42 -25.10 12.98
CA ALA A 140 -11.70 -25.73 13.33
C ALA A 140 -11.54 -26.98 14.22
N SER A 141 -10.35 -27.57 14.28
CA SER A 141 -10.07 -28.79 15.06
C SER A 141 -9.67 -28.55 16.52
N ASP A 142 -9.50 -27.30 16.96
CA ASP A 142 -9.05 -26.94 18.30
C ASP A 142 -10.21 -26.32 19.11
N GLY A 143 -11.25 -27.13 19.36
CA GLY A 143 -12.32 -26.77 20.29
C GLY A 143 -11.90 -27.08 21.74
N PRO A 144 -12.15 -26.19 22.72
CA PRO A 144 -11.70 -26.41 24.09
C PRO A 144 -12.48 -27.58 24.73
N ALA A 145 -11.76 -28.56 25.27
CA ALA A 145 -12.35 -29.56 26.17
C ALA A 145 -12.84 -28.87 27.46
N PRO A 146 -14.01 -29.22 28.00
CA PRO A 146 -14.49 -28.63 29.25
C PRO A 146 -13.63 -29.14 30.42
N SER A 147 -12.75 -28.29 30.94
CA SER A 147 -12.10 -28.51 32.24
C SER A 147 -13.13 -28.28 33.36
N GLY A 148 -13.45 -29.34 34.09
CA GLY A 148 -14.36 -29.30 35.24
C GLY A 148 -13.86 -28.35 36.34
N SER A 149 -14.79 -27.58 36.91
CA SER A 149 -14.57 -26.77 38.10
C SER A 149 -14.45 -27.65 39.36
N PRO A 150 -13.55 -27.34 40.31
CA PRO A 150 -13.60 -27.94 41.63
C PRO A 150 -14.72 -27.27 42.45
N ALA A 151 -15.48 -28.08 43.17
CA ALA A 151 -16.52 -27.64 44.09
C ALA A 151 -15.90 -27.04 45.37
N ASN A 152 -16.34 -25.83 45.74
CA ASN A 152 -16.07 -25.26 47.06
C ASN A 152 -16.93 -25.98 48.11
N GLY A 153 -16.28 -26.63 49.08
CA GLY A 153 -16.93 -27.19 50.26
C GLY A 153 -17.24 -26.09 51.26
N GLU A 154 -18.51 -25.70 51.35
CA GLU A 154 -19.07 -25.01 52.51
C GLU A 154 -19.37 -26.05 53.59
N THR A 155 -18.69 -25.97 54.73
CA THR A 155 -19.11 -26.63 55.97
C THR A 155 -19.35 -25.58 57.04
N SER A 156 -20.63 -25.36 57.36
CA SER A 156 -21.09 -24.69 58.57
C SER A 156 -22.16 -25.58 59.21
N GLY A 157 -21.99 -25.96 60.48
CA GLY A 157 -23.00 -26.72 61.23
C GLY A 157 -22.53 -27.37 62.53
N SER A 158 -22.60 -26.59 63.62
CA SER A 158 -22.90 -26.91 65.04
C SER A 158 -22.37 -28.20 65.71
N LEU A 159 -21.64 -28.00 66.82
CA LEU A 159 -22.19 -27.90 68.20
C LEU A 159 -21.33 -26.94 69.04
#